data_AF-A0A536ULZ6-F1
#
_entry.id   AF-A0A536ULZ6-F1
#
_cell.length_a   1.000
_cell.length_b   1.000
_cell.length_c   1.000
_cell.angle_alpha   90.00
_cell.angle_beta   90.00
_cell.angle_gamma   90.00
#
_symmetry.space_group_name_H-M   'P 1'
#
loop_
_entity.id
_entity.type
_entity.pdbx_description
1 polymer ?
#
loop_
_entity_poly.entity_id
_entity_poly.type
_entity_poly.pdbx_seq_one_letter_code
_entity_poly.pdbx_strand_id
1 'polypeptide(L)' 'LDGLSAEHRAVVDLTYFHGLGCREIADIVGCPVDTVKTRMFHARRKLKTLLTGTAEDWL' A
#
# COMPACT_ATOMS: atom_id res chain seq x y z
N LEU A 1 7.63 7.36 4.35
CA LEU A 1 7.14 6.32 3.42
C LEU A 1 7.98 6.26 2.14
N ASP A 2 9.24 6.72 2.21
CA ASP A 2 10.00 7.08 1.01
C ASP A 2 10.53 5.87 0.23
N GLY A 3 10.59 4.70 0.87
CA GLY A 3 10.90 3.42 0.22
C GLY A 3 9.74 2.77 -0.55
N LEU A 4 8.55 3.38 -0.57
CA LEU A 4 7.41 2.94 -1.38
C LEU A 4 7.32 3.72 -2.70
N SER A 5 6.81 3.06 -3.75
CA SER A 5 6.39 3.77 -4.98
C SER A 5 5.26 4.75 -4.66
N ALA A 6 5.03 5.69 -5.57
CA ALA A 6 3.96 6.68 -5.41
C ALA A 6 2.59 6.00 -5.25
N GLU A 7 2.29 4.95 -6.02
CA GLU A 7 1.00 4.28 -5.94
C GLU A 7 0.82 3.50 -4.63
N HIS A 8 1.88 2.86 -4.14
CA HIS A 8 1.87 2.17 -2.85
C HIS A 8 1.74 3.16 -1.68
N ARG A 9 2.43 4.30 -1.76
CA ARG A 9 2.34 5.35 -0.75
C ARG A 9 0.94 5.94 -0.68
N ALA A 10 0.35 6.27 -1.82
CA ALA A 10 -1.00 6.85 -1.88
C ALA A 10 -2.04 5.97 -1.19
N VAL A 11 -2.05 4.65 -1.43
CA VAL A 11 -3.03 3.77 -0.78
C VAL A 11 -2.77 3.62 0.72
N VAL A 12 -1.51 3.59 1.16
CA VAL A 12 -1.15 3.55 2.59
C VAL A 12 -1.57 4.85 3.29
N ASP A 13 -1.29 6.00 2.68
CA ASP A 13 -1.62 7.31 3.24
C ASP A 13 -3.13 7.45 3.45
N LEU A 14 -3.90 7.18 2.40
CA LEU A 14 -5.36 7.28 2.44
C LEU A 14 -6.00 6.29 3.42
N THR A 15 -5.45 5.09 3.59
CA THR A 15 -5.97 4.12 4.57
C THR A 15 -5.62 4.51 6.00
N TYR A 16 -4.34 4.78 6.32
CA TYR A 16 -3.91 4.90 7.71
C TYR A 16 -4.00 6.32 8.27
N PHE A 17 -3.86 7.35 7.44
CA PHE A 17 -3.90 8.74 7.89
C PHE A 17 -5.24 9.42 7.58
N HIS A 18 -5.98 8.93 6.58
CA HIS A 18 -7.31 9.44 6.24
C HIS A 18 -8.46 8.48 6.56
N GLY A 19 -8.18 7.24 6.97
CA GLY A 19 -9.19 6.29 7.42
C GLY A 19 -10.12 5.77 6.31
N LEU A 20 -9.74 5.90 5.04
CA LEU A 20 -10.61 5.57 3.91
C LEU A 20 -10.60 4.07 3.58
N GLY A 21 -11.75 3.59 3.11
CA GLY A 21 -11.92 2.22 2.60
C GLY A 21 -11.41 2.05 1.17
N CYS A 22 -11.20 0.79 0.75
CA CYS A 22 -10.65 0.49 -0.58
C CYS A 22 -11.49 1.01 -1.75
N ARG A 23 -12.82 1.14 -1.59
CA ARG A 23 -13.71 1.67 -2.62
C ARG A 23 -13.54 3.19 -2.78
N GLU A 24 -13.55 3.93 -1.68
CA GLU A 24 -13.32 5.39 -1.70
C GLU A 24 -11.92 5.71 -2.25
N ILE A 25 -10.92 4.92 -1.87
CA ILE A 25 -9.57 5.07 -2.39
C ILE A 25 -9.53 4.80 -3.89
N ALA A 26 -10.22 3.77 -4.39
CA ALA A 26 -10.29 3.46 -5.81
C ALA A 26 -10.86 4.61 -6.64
N ASP A 27 -11.90 5.27 -6.12
CA ASP A 27 -12.51 6.45 -6.74
C ASP A 27 -11.53 7.64 -6.75
N ILE A 28 -10.79 7.87 -5.67
CA ILE A 28 -9.80 8.96 -5.55
C ILE A 28 -8.61 8.75 -6.50
N VAL A 29 -8.06 7.55 -6.56
CA VAL A 29 -6.82 7.27 -7.31
C VAL A 29 -7.07 6.81 -8.75
N GLY A 30 -8.35 6.69 -9.16
CA GLY A 30 -8.74 6.35 -10.52
C GLY A 30 -8.34 4.95 -10.96
N CYS A 31 -8.45 3.94 -10.09
CA CYS A 31 -8.15 2.55 -10.44
C CYS A 31 -9.17 1.56 -9.87
N PRO A 32 -9.24 0.31 -10.36
CA PRO A 32 -10.12 -0.70 -9.78
C PRO A 32 -9.83 -0.95 -8.29
N VAL A 33 -10.87 -1.32 -7.53
CA VAL A 33 -10.75 -1.68 -6.09
C VAL A 33 -9.75 -2.81 -5.88
N ASP A 34 -9.69 -3.79 -6.78
CA ASP A 34 -8.73 -4.89 -6.66
C ASP A 34 -7.28 -4.42 -6.89
N THR A 35 -7.06 -3.38 -7.68
CA THR A 35 -5.75 -2.73 -7.80
C THR A 35 -5.37 -2.02 -6.50
N VAL A 36 -6.32 -1.39 -5.79
CA VAL A 36 -6.06 -0.82 -4.46
C VAL A 36 -5.64 -1.92 -3.48
N LYS A 37 -6.33 -3.06 -3.48
CA LYS A 37 -6.00 -4.20 -2.61
C LYS A 37 -4.61 -4.77 -2.90
N THR A 38 -4.24 -4.98 -4.17
CA THR A 38 -2.91 -5.52 -4.52
C THR A 38 -1.81 -4.51 -4.22
N ARG A 39 -2.01 -3.22 -4.51
CA ARG A 39 -1.09 -2.15 -4.09
C ARG A 39 -0.88 -2.14 -2.58
N MET A 40 -1.96 -2.25 -1.81
CA MET A 40 -1.88 -2.29 -0.35
C MET A 40 -1.15 -3.54 0.15
N PHE A 41 -1.38 -4.70 -0.47
CA PHE A 41 -0.65 -5.93 -0.16
C PHE A 41 0.86 -5.76 -0.35
N HIS A 42 1.29 -5.30 -1.52
CA HIS A 42 2.71 -5.08 -1.82
C HIS A 42 3.32 -3.96 -0.98
N ALA A 43 2.56 -2.89 -0.71
CA ALA A 43 3.00 -1.79 0.15
C ALA A 43 3.29 -2.27 1.58
N ARG A 44 2.37 -3.01 2.21
CA ARG A 44 2.57 -3.56 3.56
C ARG A 44 3.74 -4.54 3.62
N ARG A 45 3.89 -5.36 2.59
CA ARG A 45 5.01 -6.29 2.47
C ARG A 45 6.35 -5.57 2.43
N LYS A 46 6.47 -4.56 1.56
CA LYS A 46 7.67 -3.72 1.47
C LYS A 46 7.94 -2.98 2.79
N LEU A 47 6.91 -2.43 3.43
CA LEU A 47 7.04 -1.77 4.73
C LEU A 47 7.57 -2.71 5.80
N LYS A 48 7.07 -3.95 5.86
CA LYS A 48 7.58 -4.97 6.78
C LYS A 48 9.09 -5.17 6.58
N THR A 49 9.54 -5.40 5.35
CA THR A 49 10.97 -5.53 5.04
C THR A 49 11.78 -4.29 5.42
N LEU A 50 11.28 -3.09 5.14
CA LEU A 50 11.97 -1.84 5.47
C LEU A 50 12.08 -1.60 6.98
N LEU A 51 11.06 -2.00 7.75
CA LEU A 51 11.00 -1.77 9.19
C LEU A 51 11.74 -2.84 9.99
N THR A 52 11.73 -4.10 9.53
CA THR A 52 12.41 -5.21 10.24
C THR A 52 13.82 -5.47 9.74
N GLY A 53 14.23 -4.85 8.63
CA GLY A 53 15.53 -5.12 7.99
C GLY A 53 15.65 -6.55 7.45
N THR A 54 14.56 -7.32 7.45
CA THR A 54 14.53 -8.71 7.00
C THR A 54 13.96 -8.73 5.58
N ALA A 55 14.79 -9.06 4.60
CA ALA A 55 14.26 -9.48 3.31
C ALA A 55 13.40 -10.73 3.58
N GLU A 56 12.14 -10.69 3.18
CA GLU A 56 11.31 -11.89 3.31
C GLU A 56 11.86 -12.94 2.34
N ASP A 57 12.53 -13.94 2.89
CA ASP A 57 12.87 -15.18 2.18
C ASP A 57 11.57 -15.80 1.69
N TRP A 58 11.40 -15.79 0.36
CA TRP A 58 10.38 -16.57 -0.30
C TRP A 58 10.94 -17.96 -0.56
N LEU A 59 10.72 -18.87 0.37
CA LEU A 59 10.66 -20.31 0.13
C LEU A 59 9.26 -20.81 0.50
#